data_AF-A0A518BQC7-F1
#
_entry.id   AF-A0A518BQC7-F1
#
_cell.length_a   1.000
_cell.length_b   1.000
_cell.length_c   1.000
_cell.angle_alpha   90.00
_cell.angle_beta   90.00
_cell.angle_gamma   90.00
#
_symmetry.space_group_name_H-M   'P 1'
#
loop_
_entity.id
_entity.type
_entity.pdbx_description
1 polymer ?
#
loop_
_entity_poly.entity_id
_entity_poly.type
_entity_poly.pdbx_seq_one_letter_code
_entity_poly.pdbx_strand_id
1 'polypeptide(L)'
;MFRPSAVVLALFAACPTLQGCAFHSTAREWNGLVGPDGEPTHLRSSTNVGLNLFVVFTIFGSTDTGGMVDEITGEIAAEGGDRVRIIQSASENYWYGFPPLTWILTPVVTTVAADYVPANEVPESEPAENPVARDDDGDDE
;
A
#
# COMPACT_ATOMS: atom_id res chain seq x y z
N MET A 1 -30.33 1.92 42.37
CA MET A 1 -30.81 2.18 40.99
C MET A 1 -30.32 3.56 40.55
N PHE A 2 -29.15 3.63 39.91
CA PHE A 2 -28.63 4.86 39.30
C PHE A 2 -29.24 4.98 37.91
N ARG A 3 -30.05 6.02 37.64
CA ARG A 3 -30.53 6.33 36.29
C ARG A 3 -29.44 7.18 35.63
N PRO A 4 -28.65 6.65 34.68
CA PRO A 4 -27.70 7.50 33.96
C PRO A 4 -28.50 8.53 33.15
N SER A 5 -28.19 9.81 33.37
CA SER A 5 -28.82 10.93 32.70
C SER A 5 -28.48 10.88 31.20
N ALA A 6 -29.46 11.11 30.32
CA ALA A 6 -29.32 11.03 28.86
C ALA A 6 -28.18 11.88 28.28
N VAL A 7 -27.68 12.85 29.04
CA VAL A 7 -26.53 13.71 28.71
C VAL A 7 -25.21 12.92 28.65
N VAL A 8 -25.05 11.86 29.45
CA VAL A 8 -23.82 11.04 29.46
C VAL A 8 -23.72 10.15 28.21
N LEU A 9 -24.85 9.76 27.61
CA LEU A 9 -24.88 8.92 26.41
C LEU A 9 -24.55 9.71 25.13
N ALA A 10 -24.84 11.02 25.11
CA ALA A 10 -24.64 11.86 23.93
C ALA A 10 -23.17 12.27 23.70
N LEU A 11 -22.32 12.24 24.74
CA LEU A 11 -20.91 12.64 24.62
C LEU A 11 -20.01 11.57 23.96
N PHE A 12 -20.47 10.32 23.89
CA PHE A 12 -19.70 9.21 23.30
C PHE A 12 -19.95 9.00 21.80
N ALA A 13 -21.01 9.61 21.25
CA ALA A 13 -21.43 9.40 19.86
C ALA A 13 -20.74 10.32 18.83
N ALA A 14 -19.85 11.21 19.27
CA ALA A 14 -19.12 12.15 18.41
C ALA A 14 -17.60 11.95 18.50
N CYS A 15 -17.13 10.71 18.64
CA CYS A 15 -15.75 10.38 18.34
C CYS A 15 -15.68 10.11 16.84
N PRO A 16 -15.28 11.08 15.99
CA PRO A 16 -14.84 10.71 14.65
C PRO A 16 -13.73 9.70 14.89
N THR A 17 -13.93 8.47 14.41
CA THR A 17 -12.89 7.45 14.41
C THR A 17 -11.65 8.12 13.86
N LEU A 18 -10.57 8.17 14.65
CA LEU A 18 -9.26 8.67 14.27
C LEU A 18 -8.70 7.74 13.20
N GLN A 19 -9.28 7.79 12.01
CA GLN A 19 -8.77 7.13 10.83
C GLN A 19 -7.50 7.91 10.49
N GLY A 20 -6.36 7.21 10.54
CA GLY A 20 -5.08 7.79 10.13
C GLY A 20 -5.26 8.38 8.74
N CYS A 21 -4.77 9.61 8.54
CA CYS A 21 -4.80 10.21 7.21
C CYS A 21 -3.78 9.47 6.34
N ALA A 22 -4.28 8.73 5.35
CA ALA A 22 -3.49 8.17 4.28
C ALA A 22 -3.74 8.95 2.98
N PHE A 23 -2.66 9.32 2.31
CA PHE A 23 -2.66 9.98 1.01
C PHE A 23 -2.32 8.93 -0.05
N HIS A 24 -3.24 8.71 -0.98
CA HIS A 24 -3.07 7.74 -2.07
C HIS A 24 -2.92 8.50 -3.38
N SER A 25 -1.96 8.08 -4.20
CA SER A 25 -1.75 8.59 -5.55
C SER A 25 -1.47 7.43 -6.49
N THR A 26 -2.20 7.36 -7.60
CA THR A 26 -1.99 6.35 -8.64
C THR A 26 -1.59 7.03 -9.94
N ALA A 27 -0.37 6.78 -10.40
CA ALA A 27 0.13 7.22 -11.69
C ALA A 27 -0.08 6.11 -12.73
N ARG A 28 -0.86 6.43 -13.77
CA ARG A 28 -1.20 5.55 -14.90
C ARG A 28 -0.48 5.93 -16.20
N GLU A 29 0.10 7.12 -16.23
CA GLU A 29 0.71 7.69 -17.43
C GLU A 29 2.20 7.33 -17.46
N TRP A 30 2.55 6.40 -18.34
CA TRP A 30 3.92 5.96 -18.56
C TRP A 30 4.52 6.49 -19.87
N ASN A 31 3.89 7.50 -20.50
CA ASN A 31 4.33 8.07 -21.77
C ASN A 31 4.48 7.00 -22.87
N GLY A 32 3.56 6.02 -22.91
CA GLY A 32 3.58 4.91 -23.86
C GLY A 32 4.61 3.81 -23.55
N LEU A 33 5.30 3.87 -22.41
CA LEU A 33 6.17 2.80 -21.93
C LEU A 33 5.36 1.74 -21.18
N VAL A 34 5.80 0.49 -21.28
CA VAL A 34 5.22 -0.66 -20.58
C VAL A 34 6.08 -1.06 -19.40
N GLY A 35 5.48 -1.79 -18.46
CA GLY A 35 6.21 -2.37 -17.34
C GLY A 35 7.29 -3.36 -17.79
N PRO A 36 8.15 -3.82 -16.87
CA PRO A 36 9.24 -4.74 -17.18
C PRO A 36 8.77 -6.10 -17.73
N ASP A 37 7.53 -6.47 -17.49
CA ASP A 37 6.90 -7.69 -18.00
C ASP A 37 6.21 -7.47 -19.36
N GLY A 38 6.32 -6.27 -19.95
CA GLY A 38 5.71 -5.92 -21.23
C GLY A 38 4.24 -5.51 -21.15
N GLU A 39 3.64 -5.54 -19.96
CA GLU A 39 2.23 -5.22 -19.72
C GLU A 39 2.04 -3.77 -19.20
N PRO A 40 0.87 -3.15 -19.43
CA PRO A 40 0.49 -1.90 -18.78
C PRO A 40 0.53 -2.07 -17.26
N THR A 41 1.33 -1.26 -16.60
CA THR A 41 1.51 -1.30 -15.14
C THR A 41 1.05 0.03 -14.55
N HIS A 42 0.46 0.05 -13.36
CA HIS A 42 0.07 1.26 -12.65
C HIS A 42 0.95 1.41 -11.43
N LEU A 43 1.46 2.63 -11.19
CA LEU A 43 2.23 2.93 -9.98
C LEU A 43 1.29 3.50 -8.93
N ARG A 44 1.10 2.79 -7.82
CA ARG A 44 0.36 3.27 -6.65
C ARG A 44 1.33 3.64 -5.55
N SER A 45 1.19 4.84 -4.99
CA SER A 45 1.92 5.28 -3.81
C SER A 45 0.92 5.63 -2.71
N SER A 46 1.14 5.08 -1.53
CA SER A 46 0.36 5.38 -0.32
C SER A 46 1.28 5.93 0.75
N THR A 47 0.93 7.08 1.30
CA THR A 47 1.64 7.73 2.40
C THR A 47 0.71 7.89 3.59
N ASN A 48 1.04 7.28 4.71
CA ASN A 48 0.28 7.34 5.95
C ASN A 48 1.04 8.15 7.00
N VAL A 49 0.31 8.98 7.74
CA VAL A 49 0.84 9.74 8.88
C VAL A 49 0.29 9.15 10.17
N GLY A 50 1.18 8.56 10.96
CA GLY A 50 0.89 7.99 12.27
C GLY A 50 1.57 8.71 13.42
N LEU A 51 1.29 8.24 14.63
CA LEU A 51 1.80 8.78 15.89
C LEU A 51 2.28 7.66 16.81
N ASN A 52 3.51 7.81 17.30
CA ASN A 52 4.07 6.97 18.35
C ASN A 52 4.01 7.68 19.70
N LEU A 53 3.69 6.94 20.76
CA LEU A 53 3.90 7.32 22.14
C LEU A 53 5.33 6.99 22.55
N PHE A 54 5.98 7.91 23.24
CA PHE A 54 7.32 7.72 23.77
C PHE A 54 8.33 7.25 22.71
N VAL A 55 8.17 7.68 21.45
CA VAL A 55 8.95 7.26 20.27
C VAL A 55 8.79 5.79 19.86
N VAL A 56 8.44 4.90 20.80
CA VAL A 56 8.50 3.44 20.65
C VAL A 56 7.14 2.81 20.35
N PHE A 57 6.06 3.28 20.98
CA PHE A 57 4.77 2.60 20.91
C PHE A 57 3.85 3.26 19.90
N THR A 58 3.60 2.63 18.75
CA THR A 58 2.61 3.12 17.78
C THR A 58 1.22 3.12 18.42
N ILE A 59 0.58 4.30 18.48
CA ILE A 59 -0.78 4.46 19.00
C ILE A 59 -1.79 4.57 17.87
N PHE A 60 -1.41 5.23 16.78
CA PHE A 60 -2.30 5.56 15.66
C PHE A 60 -1.56 5.50 14.33
N GLY A 61 -2.23 4.96 13.30
CA GLY A 61 -1.73 4.86 11.92
C GLY A 61 -0.86 3.62 11.66
N SER A 62 -0.83 3.18 10.41
CA SER A 62 0.07 2.13 9.91
C SER A 62 1.48 2.70 9.80
N THR A 63 2.19 2.80 10.92
CA THR A 63 3.58 3.32 10.94
C THR A 63 4.62 2.26 10.57
N ASP A 64 4.19 1.01 10.49
CA ASP A 64 5.01 -0.11 10.08
C ASP A 64 4.82 -0.40 8.59
N THR A 65 5.92 -0.71 7.91
CA THR A 65 5.91 -1.01 6.48
C THR A 65 5.08 -2.26 6.17
N GLY A 66 5.06 -3.28 7.03
CA GLY A 66 4.28 -4.49 6.81
C GLY A 66 2.77 -4.21 6.79
N GLY A 67 2.29 -3.39 7.72
CA GLY A 67 0.88 -2.97 7.74
C GLY A 67 0.49 -2.15 6.50
N MET A 68 1.38 -1.24 6.06
CA MET A 68 1.17 -0.46 4.84
C MET A 68 1.20 -1.32 3.56
N VAL A 69 2.02 -2.38 3.55
CA VAL A 69 2.05 -3.36 2.44
C VAL A 69 0.76 -4.16 2.40
N ASP A 70 0.25 -4.61 3.55
CA ASP A 70 -1.03 -5.31 3.64
C ASP A 70 -2.19 -4.41 3.16
N GLU A 71 -2.20 -3.15 3.59
CA GLU A 71 -3.20 -2.15 3.18
C GLU A 71 -3.16 -1.89 1.67
N ILE A 72 -1.99 -1.60 1.09
CA ILE A 72 -1.88 -1.29 -0.34
C ILE A 72 -2.17 -2.53 -1.21
N THR A 73 -1.76 -3.72 -0.79
CA THR A 73 -2.02 -4.95 -1.54
C THR A 73 -3.48 -5.39 -1.42
N GLY A 74 -4.13 -5.18 -0.27
CA GLY A 74 -5.56 -5.38 -0.10
C GLY A 74 -6.41 -4.47 -1.01
N GLU A 75 -6.01 -3.20 -1.14
CA GLU A 75 -6.64 -2.27 -2.10
C GLU A 75 -6.44 -2.70 -3.55
N ILE A 76 -5.22 -3.10 -3.93
CA ILE A 76 -4.91 -3.58 -5.28
C ILE A 76 -5.69 -4.86 -5.61
N ALA A 77 -5.80 -5.79 -4.66
CA ALA A 77 -6.58 -7.01 -4.81
C ALA A 77 -8.08 -6.69 -5.00
N ALA A 78 -8.61 -5.68 -4.30
CA ALA A 78 -9.98 -5.21 -4.48
C ALA A 78 -10.23 -4.59 -5.88
N GLU A 79 -9.19 -4.05 -6.51
CA GLU A 79 -9.21 -3.58 -7.91
C GLU A 79 -8.97 -4.71 -8.93
N GLY A 80 -8.78 -5.95 -8.47
CA GLY A 80 -8.52 -7.11 -9.32
C GLY A 80 -7.07 -7.23 -9.79
N GLY A 81 -6.11 -6.53 -9.18
CA GLY A 81 -4.70 -6.74 -9.48
C GLY A 81 -4.20 -8.07 -8.90
N ASP A 82 -3.50 -8.86 -9.71
CA ASP A 82 -2.98 -10.19 -9.33
C ASP A 82 -1.45 -10.20 -9.13
N ARG A 83 -0.76 -9.23 -9.73
CA ARG A 83 0.69 -9.07 -9.62
C ARG A 83 1.02 -7.72 -9.02
N VAL A 84 1.78 -7.75 -7.93
CA VAL A 84 2.24 -6.55 -7.23
C VAL A 84 3.74 -6.66 -7.00
N ARG A 85 4.46 -5.57 -7.24
CA ARG A 85 5.85 -5.43 -6.82
C ARG A 85 6.01 -4.16 -6.01
N ILE A 86 6.71 -4.26 -4.89
CA ILE A 86 7.00 -3.11 -4.03
C ILE A 86 8.27 -2.45 -4.56
N ILE A 87 8.17 -1.19 -4.97
CA ILE A 87 9.29 -0.41 -5.51
C ILE A 87 9.99 0.36 -4.40
N GLN A 88 9.21 0.93 -3.48
CA GLN A 88 9.74 1.80 -2.45
C GLN A 88 8.99 1.58 -1.14
N SER A 89 9.74 1.49 -0.05
CA SER A 89 9.24 1.56 1.31
C SER A 89 10.12 2.51 2.11
N ALA A 90 9.51 3.54 2.69
CA ALA A 90 10.17 4.49 3.57
C ALA A 90 9.33 4.67 4.85
N SER A 91 9.98 4.71 6.01
CA SER A 91 9.34 5.08 7.27
C SER A 91 10.27 6.05 8.00
N GLU A 92 9.75 7.23 8.31
CA GLU A 92 10.50 8.32 8.89
C GLU A 92 9.88 8.75 10.22
N ASN A 93 10.70 8.77 11.26
CA ASN A 93 10.29 9.14 12.61
C ASN A 93 10.85 10.53 12.96
N TYR A 94 9.95 11.47 13.24
CA TYR A 94 10.26 12.90 13.39
C TYR A 94 10.45 13.34 14.86
N TRP A 95 11.05 12.48 15.69
CA TRP A 95 11.30 12.77 17.12
C TRP A 95 12.21 13.98 17.39
N TYR A 96 12.93 14.48 16.38
CA TYR A 96 13.86 15.61 16.47
C TYR A 96 13.24 16.96 16.10
N GLY A 97 12.01 17.00 15.56
CA GLY A 97 11.43 18.24 15.03
C GLY A 97 11.07 19.27 16.10
N PHE A 98 10.55 18.81 17.25
CA PHE A 98 10.10 19.71 18.31
C PHE A 98 10.17 19.07 19.72
N PRO A 99 11.37 18.89 20.27
CA PRO A 99 11.53 18.41 21.65
C PRO A 99 11.07 19.48 22.66
N PRO A 100 10.47 19.10 23.80
CA PRO A 100 10.27 17.73 24.30
C PRO A 100 8.93 17.09 23.88
N LEU A 101 8.04 17.82 23.20
CA LEU A 101 6.70 17.31 22.85
C LEU A 101 6.78 16.06 21.96
N THR A 102 7.67 16.09 20.96
CA THR A 102 7.90 14.98 20.03
C THR A 102 8.52 13.74 20.68
N TRP A 103 9.03 13.83 21.90
CA TRP A 103 9.44 12.65 22.67
C TRP A 103 8.25 11.91 23.29
N ILE A 104 7.14 12.61 23.55
CA ILE A 104 5.92 11.99 24.08
C ILE A 104 5.03 11.56 22.92
N LEU A 105 4.81 12.45 21.95
CA LEU A 105 3.98 12.21 20.76
C LEU A 105 4.81 12.44 19.51
N THR A 106 5.27 11.35 18.91
CA THR A 106 6.20 11.37 17.80
C THR A 106 5.48 11.15 16.48
N PRO A 107 5.49 12.11 15.54
CA PRO A 107 4.94 11.88 14.21
C PRO A 107 5.82 10.89 13.44
N VAL A 108 5.18 9.95 12.77
CA VAL A 108 5.82 8.99 11.88
C VAL A 108 5.14 9.05 10.52
N VAL A 109 5.91 9.24 9.47
CA VAL A 109 5.41 9.23 8.09
C VAL A 109 5.92 7.96 7.43
N THR A 110 5.01 7.15 6.92
CA THR A 110 5.35 5.91 6.22
C THR A 110 4.81 5.99 4.80
N THR A 111 5.67 5.72 3.82
CA THR A 111 5.32 5.71 2.40
C THR A 111 5.67 4.36 1.80
N VAL A 112 4.70 3.76 1.10
CA VAL A 112 4.90 2.55 0.33
C VAL A 112 4.42 2.82 -1.10
N ALA A 113 5.28 2.52 -2.07
CA ALA A 113 4.94 2.57 -3.48
C ALA A 113 5.04 1.16 -4.08
N ALA A 114 4.01 0.77 -4.81
CA ALA A 114 3.88 -0.51 -5.45
C ALA A 114 3.44 -0.33 -6.90
N ASP A 115 3.98 -1.16 -7.78
CA ASP A 115 3.51 -1.27 -9.15
C ASP A 115 2.68 -2.54 -9.35
N TYR A 116 1.57 -2.43 -10.07
CA TYR A 116 0.63 -3.53 -10.27
C TYR A 116 -0.04 -3.51 -11.64
N VAL A 117 -0.49 -4.69 -12.09
CA VAL A 117 -1.28 -4.87 -13.32
C VAL A 117 -2.75 -5.06 -12.93
N PRO A 118 -3.69 -4.23 -13.39
CA PRO A 118 -5.11 -4.36 -13.07
C PRO A 118 -5.78 -5.40 -13.99
N ALA A 119 -6.75 -6.17 -13.46
CA ALA A 119 -7.48 -7.20 -14.20
C ALA A 119 -8.14 -6.71 -15.51
N ASN A 120 -8.38 -5.41 -15.65
CA ASN A 120 -9.14 -4.84 -16.76
C ASN A 120 -8.28 -4.54 -18.00
N GLU A 121 -6.96 -4.72 -17.91
CA GLU A 121 -5.99 -4.38 -18.97
C GLU A 121 -5.18 -5.60 -19.45
N VAL A 122 -5.74 -6.82 -19.33
CA VAL A 122 -5.13 -8.03 -19.91
C VAL A 122 -4.88 -7.79 -21.40
N PRO A 123 -3.62 -7.75 -21.87
CA PRO A 123 -3.36 -7.74 -23.29
C PRO A 123 -3.78 -9.11 -23.83
N GLU A 124 -4.57 -9.12 -24.91
CA GLU A 124 -4.94 -10.33 -25.67
C GLU A 124 -3.73 -11.10 -26.27
N SER A 125 -2.49 -10.81 -25.88
CA SER A 125 -1.36 -11.62 -26.31
C SER A 125 -1.35 -12.92 -25.52
N GLU A 126 -2.08 -13.90 -26.05
CA GLU A 126 -1.83 -15.32 -25.88
C GLU A 126 -0.31 -15.55 -25.73
N PRO A 127 0.14 -16.36 -24.75
CA PRO A 127 1.52 -16.78 -24.76
C PRO A 127 1.71 -17.48 -26.10
N ALA A 128 2.48 -16.85 -27.01
CA ALA A 128 2.89 -17.47 -28.23
C ALA A 128 3.47 -18.82 -27.82
N GLU A 129 2.71 -19.86 -28.15
CA GLU A 129 3.18 -21.22 -28.23
C GLU A 129 4.54 -21.10 -28.91
N ASN A 130 5.61 -21.21 -28.13
CA ASN A 130 6.91 -21.41 -28.69
C ASN A 130 6.93 -22.91 -28.97
N PRO A 131 6.68 -23.37 -30.21
CA PRO A 131 7.03 -24.73 -30.54
C PRO A 131 8.54 -24.76 -30.37
N VAL A 132 9.00 -25.17 -29.18
CA VAL A 132 10.30 -25.78 -29.03
C VAL A 132 10.27 -26.89 -30.07
N ALA A 133 10.94 -26.61 -31.18
CA ALA A 133 11.16 -27.56 -32.24
C ALA A 133 11.64 -28.83 -31.54
N ARG A 134 10.85 -29.89 -31.67
CA ARG A 134 11.40 -31.22 -31.48
C ARG A 134 12.49 -31.31 -32.55
N ASP A 135 13.74 -31.20 -32.11
CA ASP A 135 14.87 -31.72 -32.86
C ASP A 135 14.64 -33.23 -32.94
N ASP A 136 13.90 -33.61 -33.98
CA ASP A 136 13.71 -34.98 -34.42
C ASP A 136 15.02 -35.37 -35.11
N ASP A 137 16.06 -35.58 -34.30
CA ASP A 137 17.35 -36.12 -34.74
C ASP A 137 17.18 -37.64 -34.91
N GLY A 138 16.35 -38.00 -35.88
CA GLY A 138 16.29 -39.32 -36.48
C GLY A 138 17.19 -39.37 -37.71
N ASP A 139 18.20 -40.22 -37.61
CA ASP A 139 18.88 -40.92 -38.70
C ASP A 139 19.77 -40.08 -39.66
N ASP A 140 21.09 -40.20 -39.47
CA ASP A 140 22.00 -40.59 -40.56
C ASP A 140 23.31 -41.19 -39.97
N GLU A 141 23.61 -42.42 -40.44
CA GLU A 141 24.81 -43.28 -40.27
C GLU A 141 24.81 -44.42 -39.22
#